data_AF-A0A4V2AYZ5-F1
#
_entry.id   AF-A0A4V2AYZ5-F1
#
_cell.length_a   1.000
_cell.length_b   1.000
_cell.length_c   1.000
_cell.angle_alpha   90.00
_cell.angle_beta   90.00
_cell.angle_gamma   90.00
#
_symmetry.space_group_name_H-M   'P 1'
#
loop_
_entity.id
_entity.type
_entity.pdbx_description
1 polymer ?
#
loop_
_entity_poly.entity_id
_entity_poly.type
_entity_poly.pdbx_seq_one_letter_code
_entity_poly.pdbx_strand_id
1 'polypeptide(L)'
;MTLAYETFAPADWQIPIIISAPHVGTELPLHVRDALNPDIAMQLPDTDWFVDQLYDFSSAIGAHLIKARYSRYVIDLNRPVEGPSLYTDARRQTEFVPTTSFEGVPLYKEGYVLDDAEKQKRIDLYYRPYYEELHQQIDLALAKFGRVLLWDAHSIKRHVQSIQAASPAFTAAQLQEFMQCSLRCRRTFT
;
A
#
# COMPACT_ATOMS: atom_id res chain seq x y z
N MET A 1 2.79 9.89 20.49
CA MET A 1 3.27 9.38 19.19
C MET A 1 2.12 9.42 18.21
N THR A 2 2.39 9.80 16.97
CA THR A 2 1.38 9.82 15.91
C THR A 2 1.21 8.42 15.35
N LEU A 3 -0.03 7.98 15.08
CA LEU A 3 -0.32 6.65 14.54
C LEU A 3 0.27 6.47 13.13
N ALA A 4 0.59 5.23 12.76
CA ALA A 4 1.10 4.86 11.43
C ALA A 4 0.04 4.92 10.31
N TYR A 5 -1.22 5.06 10.70
CA TYR A 5 -2.39 5.01 9.83
C TYR A 5 -3.48 5.96 10.35
N GLU A 6 -4.51 6.12 9.54
CA GLU A 6 -5.76 6.78 9.90
C GLU A 6 -6.93 5.86 9.56
N THR A 7 -7.91 5.76 10.46
CA THR A 7 -9.14 4.98 10.27
C THR A 7 -10.33 5.93 10.15
N PHE A 8 -11.14 5.73 9.10
CA PHE A 8 -12.39 6.44 8.84
C PHE A 8 -13.52 5.42 8.93
N ALA A 9 -14.18 5.40 10.09
CA ALA A 9 -15.34 4.56 10.33
C ALA A 9 -16.64 5.34 10.04
N PRO A 10 -17.66 4.71 9.44
CA PRO A 10 -18.98 5.29 9.31
C PRO A 10 -19.64 5.42 10.69
N ALA A 11 -20.56 6.37 10.85
CA ALA A 11 -21.36 6.51 12.07
C ALA A 11 -22.21 5.26 12.35
N ASP A 12 -22.69 4.61 11.29
CA ASP A 12 -23.31 3.29 11.34
C ASP A 12 -22.65 2.38 10.32
N TRP A 13 -22.10 1.25 10.78
CA TRP A 13 -21.46 0.27 9.92
C TRP A 13 -22.53 -0.60 9.27
N GLN A 14 -22.78 -0.38 7.98
CA GLN A 14 -23.90 -0.99 7.26
C GLN A 14 -23.48 -2.13 6.32
N ILE A 15 -22.28 -2.06 5.73
CA ILE A 15 -21.81 -3.05 4.78
C ILE A 15 -20.49 -3.71 5.22
N PRO A 16 -20.31 -5.02 4.99
CA PRO A 16 -19.13 -5.75 5.43
C PRO A 16 -17.93 -5.51 4.50
N ILE A 17 -17.57 -4.24 4.27
CA ILE A 17 -16.44 -3.83 3.43
C ILE A 17 -15.47 -3.00 4.26
N ILE A 18 -14.20 -3.40 4.21
CA ILE A 18 -13.06 -2.62 4.72
C ILE A 18 -12.18 -2.28 3.53
N ILE A 19 -11.97 -1.00 3.29
CA ILE A 19 -11.05 -0.48 2.28
C ILE A 19 -9.71 -0.23 2.97
N SER A 20 -8.65 -0.84 2.47
CA SER A 20 -7.27 -0.63 2.90
C SER A 20 -6.54 0.13 1.81
N ALA A 21 -6.01 1.31 2.12
CA ALA A 21 -5.24 2.16 1.22
C ALA A 21 -3.78 2.26 1.74
N PRO A 22 -2.94 1.23 1.52
CA PRO A 22 -1.63 1.10 2.17
C PRO A 22 -0.56 2.02 1.59
N HIS A 23 -0.78 2.62 0.40
CA HIS A 23 0.25 3.33 -0.36
C HIS A 23 -0.04 4.82 -0.59
N VAL A 24 -1.08 5.37 0.05
CA VAL A 24 -1.44 6.80 -0.07
C VAL A 24 -0.60 7.73 0.81
N GLY A 25 0.11 7.15 1.79
CA GLY A 25 0.90 7.91 2.75
C GLY A 25 2.02 8.71 2.08
N THR A 26 2.27 9.91 2.60
CA THR A 26 3.29 10.84 2.07
C THR A 26 4.27 11.30 3.13
N GLU A 27 4.03 10.99 4.40
CA GLU A 27 4.95 11.37 5.46
C GLU A 27 6.23 10.53 5.40
N LEU A 28 7.35 11.20 5.61
CA LEU A 28 8.66 10.59 5.81
C LEU A 28 9.20 11.05 7.18
N PRO A 29 9.47 10.11 8.12
CA PRO A 29 10.21 10.44 9.33
C PRO A 29 11.57 11.04 8.98
N LEU A 30 12.06 12.00 9.77
CA LEU A 30 13.30 12.74 9.46
C LEU A 30 14.48 11.81 9.11
N HIS A 31 14.72 10.77 9.92
CA HIS A 31 15.80 9.81 9.68
C HIS A 31 15.67 9.05 8.34
N VAL A 32 14.44 8.76 7.88
CA VAL A 32 14.21 8.13 6.57
C VAL A 32 14.43 9.16 5.48
N ARG A 33 13.81 10.34 5.59
CA ARG A 33 13.94 11.42 4.61
C ARG A 33 15.40 11.81 4.38
N ASP A 34 16.18 11.90 5.44
CA ASP A 34 17.58 12.32 5.38
C ASP A 34 18.49 11.21 4.82
N ALA A 35 18.06 9.94 4.85
CA ALA A 35 18.75 8.81 4.24
C ALA A 35 18.43 8.63 2.75
N LEU A 36 17.22 9.03 2.33
CA LEU A 36 16.77 8.92 0.94
C LEU A 36 17.50 9.89 0.01
N ASN A 37 17.57 9.53 -1.27
CA ASN A 37 17.90 10.44 -2.35
C ASN A 37 16.94 11.64 -2.30
N PRO A 38 17.44 12.89 -2.27
CA PRO A 38 16.60 14.09 -2.15
C PRO A 38 15.48 14.20 -3.20
N ASP A 39 15.76 13.84 -4.45
CA ASP A 39 14.78 13.93 -5.53
C ASP A 39 13.63 12.93 -5.32
N ILE A 40 13.96 11.71 -4.89
CA ILE A 40 12.99 10.67 -4.54
C ILE A 40 12.17 11.08 -3.31
N ALA A 41 12.83 11.59 -2.26
CA ALA A 41 12.19 11.99 -1.02
C ALA A 41 11.20 13.16 -1.22
N MET A 42 11.50 14.04 -2.17
CA MET A 42 10.64 15.16 -2.53
C MET A 42 9.45 14.74 -3.38
N GLN A 43 9.63 13.79 -4.31
CA GLN A 43 8.61 13.45 -5.32
C GLN A 43 7.71 12.28 -4.92
N LEU A 44 8.23 11.30 -4.17
CA LEU A 44 7.52 10.05 -3.84
C LEU A 44 6.83 9.40 -5.06
N PRO A 45 7.57 9.06 -6.13
CA PRO A 45 6.98 8.70 -7.43
C PRO A 45 6.16 7.40 -7.44
N ASP A 46 6.28 6.57 -6.39
CA ASP A 46 5.58 5.30 -6.25
C ASP A 46 4.38 5.36 -5.28
N THR A 47 4.01 6.56 -4.82
CA THR A 47 2.81 6.80 -4.00
C THR A 47 1.54 6.64 -4.84
N ASP A 48 0.52 6.06 -4.21
CA ASP A 48 -0.80 5.87 -4.81
C ASP A 48 -1.62 7.16 -4.67
N TRP A 49 -1.20 8.21 -5.39
CA TRP A 49 -1.76 9.55 -5.27
C TRP A 49 -3.29 9.58 -5.48
N PHE A 50 -3.97 10.34 -4.62
CA PHE A 50 -5.42 10.59 -4.66
C PHE A 50 -6.32 9.37 -4.45
N VAL A 51 -5.77 8.18 -4.16
CA VAL A 51 -6.61 7.00 -3.88
C VAL A 51 -7.44 7.19 -2.62
N ASP A 52 -6.93 7.87 -1.60
CA ASP A 52 -7.72 8.18 -0.41
C ASP A 52 -8.87 9.15 -0.70
N GLN A 53 -8.66 10.14 -1.56
CA GLN A 53 -9.71 11.03 -2.05
C GLN A 53 -10.73 10.30 -2.94
N LEU A 54 -10.27 9.35 -3.76
CA LEU A 54 -11.15 8.51 -4.58
C LEU A 54 -12.13 7.71 -3.71
N TYR A 55 -11.75 7.35 -2.49
CA TYR A 55 -12.57 6.58 -1.56
C TYR A 55 -13.12 7.41 -0.38
N ASP A 56 -13.11 8.74 -0.45
CA ASP A 56 -13.60 9.61 0.63
C ASP A 56 -15.10 9.41 0.95
N PHE A 57 -15.84 8.83 0.01
CA PHE A 57 -17.25 8.44 0.16
C PHE A 57 -17.46 7.17 1.02
N SER A 58 -16.40 6.47 1.43
CA SER A 58 -16.49 5.16 2.10
C SER A 58 -17.44 5.19 3.31
N SER A 59 -17.32 6.20 4.16
CA SER A 59 -18.15 6.34 5.34
C SER A 59 -19.61 6.63 4.99
N ALA A 60 -19.89 7.31 3.87
CA ALA A 60 -21.26 7.61 3.44
C ALA A 60 -22.02 6.36 2.97
N ILE A 61 -21.31 5.34 2.48
CA ILE A 61 -21.89 4.05 2.08
C ILE A 61 -21.82 3.00 3.21
N GLY A 62 -21.35 3.38 4.40
CA GLY A 62 -21.25 2.48 5.54
C GLY A 62 -20.06 1.50 5.49
N ALA A 63 -18.99 1.82 4.76
CA ALA A 63 -17.73 1.06 4.72
C ALA A 63 -16.64 1.70 5.60
N HIS A 64 -15.76 0.87 6.16
CA HIS A 64 -14.54 1.32 6.83
C HIS A 64 -13.46 1.64 5.80
N LEU A 65 -12.67 2.70 6.04
CA LEU A 65 -11.43 2.97 5.32
C LEU A 65 -10.28 3.05 6.32
N ILE A 66 -9.21 2.31 6.07
CA ILE A 66 -7.93 2.44 6.76
C ILE A 66 -6.91 2.90 5.72
N LYS A 67 -6.17 3.96 6.01
CA LYS A 67 -5.15 4.48 5.11
C LYS A 67 -3.82 4.69 5.79
N ALA A 68 -2.73 4.42 5.08
CA ALA A 68 -1.38 4.63 5.59
C ALA A 68 -1.06 6.13 5.68
N ARG A 69 -0.38 6.53 6.76
CA ARG A 69 0.11 7.90 6.92
C ARG A 69 1.48 8.10 6.26
N TYR A 70 2.34 7.10 6.41
CA TYR A 70 3.71 7.12 5.95
C TYR A 70 3.85 6.56 4.54
N SER A 71 4.80 7.11 3.79
CA SER A 71 5.11 6.64 2.44
C SER A 71 5.55 5.18 2.45
N ARG A 72 5.24 4.46 1.36
CA ARG A 72 5.74 3.10 1.11
C ARG A 72 7.27 2.98 1.14
N TYR A 73 8.00 4.09 0.99
CA TYR A 73 9.46 4.12 1.12
C TYR A 73 9.93 4.06 2.58
N VAL A 74 9.05 4.33 3.55
CA VAL A 74 9.28 3.96 4.94
C VAL A 74 9.18 2.45 5.07
N ILE A 75 8.00 1.90 4.77
CA ILE A 75 7.76 0.45 4.71
C ILE A 75 6.61 0.18 3.73
N ASP A 76 6.79 -0.81 2.85
CA ASP A 76 5.77 -1.24 1.91
C ASP A 76 4.80 -2.20 2.63
N LEU A 77 3.69 -1.63 3.10
CA LEU A 77 2.58 -2.34 3.76
C LEU A 77 1.86 -3.36 2.86
N ASN A 78 2.26 -3.49 1.59
CA ASN A 78 1.75 -4.46 0.65
C ASN A 78 2.78 -5.56 0.34
N ARG A 79 3.81 -5.70 1.17
CA ARG A 79 4.80 -6.77 1.04
C ARG A 79 4.89 -7.56 2.34
N PRO A 80 4.94 -8.90 2.26
CA PRO A 80 5.14 -9.69 3.46
C PRO A 80 6.51 -9.37 4.08
N VAL A 81 6.53 -9.18 5.40
CA VAL A 81 7.78 -9.10 6.18
C VAL A 81 8.46 -10.46 6.28
N GLU A 82 7.67 -11.54 6.28
CA GLU A 82 8.10 -12.94 6.33
C GLU A 82 7.37 -13.77 5.28
N GLY A 83 8.06 -14.73 4.67
CA GLY A 83 7.46 -15.71 3.74
C GLY A 83 7.74 -15.44 2.25
N PRO A 84 7.30 -16.33 1.36
CA PRO A 84 7.59 -16.23 -0.05
C PRO A 84 6.90 -15.02 -0.67
N SER A 85 7.57 -14.42 -1.65
CA SER A 85 7.03 -13.28 -2.37
C SER A 85 5.72 -13.59 -3.09
N LEU A 86 4.91 -12.56 -3.30
CA LEU A 86 3.58 -12.63 -3.91
C LEU A 86 3.59 -13.12 -5.37
N TYR A 87 4.74 -13.09 -6.04
CA TYR A 87 4.87 -13.47 -7.46
C TYR A 87 5.97 -14.51 -7.64
N THR A 88 5.64 -15.57 -8.38
CA THR A 88 6.58 -16.65 -8.77
C THR A 88 7.18 -16.46 -10.16
N ASP A 89 6.84 -15.37 -10.85
CA ASP A 89 7.32 -15.06 -12.20
C ASP A 89 8.53 -14.11 -12.21
N ALA A 90 9.06 -13.83 -13.40
CA ALA A 90 10.30 -13.06 -13.60
C ALA A 90 10.17 -11.54 -13.33
N ARG A 91 9.04 -11.05 -12.79
CA ARG A 91 8.88 -9.63 -12.46
C ARG A 91 9.77 -9.25 -11.30
N ARG A 92 10.30 -8.02 -11.30
CA ARG A 92 11.03 -7.50 -10.14
C ARG A 92 10.10 -7.49 -8.93
N GLN A 93 10.50 -8.21 -7.89
CA GLN A 93 9.82 -8.21 -6.61
C GLN A 93 10.30 -6.99 -5.82
N THR A 94 9.37 -6.16 -5.34
CA THR A 94 9.73 -5.07 -4.43
C THR A 94 9.79 -5.58 -2.99
N GLU A 95 10.72 -5.02 -2.22
CA GLU A 95 11.00 -5.39 -0.83
C GLU A 95 10.01 -4.71 0.13
N PHE A 96 9.85 -5.25 1.34
CA PHE A 96 9.02 -4.61 2.38
C PHE A 96 9.66 -3.35 2.94
N VAL A 97 10.99 -3.22 2.95
CA VAL A 97 11.66 -1.91 3.01
C VAL A 97 12.34 -1.69 1.67
N PRO A 98 11.71 -0.95 0.74
CA PRO A 98 12.23 -0.80 -0.60
C PRO A 98 13.62 -0.14 -0.61
N THR A 99 14.55 -0.70 -1.37
CA THR A 99 15.85 -0.07 -1.68
C THR A 99 15.89 0.57 -3.07
N THR A 100 14.94 0.24 -3.94
CA THR A 100 14.80 0.77 -5.30
C THR A 100 13.37 1.19 -5.58
N SER A 101 13.19 2.27 -6.34
CA SER A 101 11.88 2.70 -6.83
C SER A 101 11.34 1.70 -7.85
N PHE A 102 10.08 1.86 -8.22
CA PHE A 102 9.52 1.09 -9.32
C PHE A 102 10.31 1.30 -10.61
N GLU A 103 10.75 2.51 -10.94
CA GLU A 103 11.58 2.75 -12.13
C GLU A 103 13.03 2.24 -11.99
N GLY A 104 13.39 1.61 -10.87
CA GLY A 104 14.71 1.04 -10.63
C GLY A 104 15.75 2.03 -10.16
N VAL A 105 15.34 3.22 -9.74
CA VAL A 105 16.22 4.25 -9.17
C VAL A 105 16.56 3.87 -7.73
N PRO A 106 17.85 3.89 -7.31
CA PRO A 106 18.21 3.70 -5.91
C PRO A 106 17.52 4.72 -5.01
N LEU A 107 16.85 4.25 -3.95
CA LEU A 107 16.08 5.11 -3.06
C LEU A 107 16.97 5.85 -2.07
N TYR A 108 18.08 5.25 -1.65
CA TYR A 108 18.98 5.81 -0.65
C TYR A 108 20.16 6.56 -1.27
N LYS A 109 20.75 7.47 -0.50
CA LYS A 109 22.03 8.12 -0.85
C LYS A 109 23.14 7.08 -1.03
N GLU A 110 24.10 7.39 -1.89
CA GLU A 110 25.24 6.52 -2.13
C GLU A 110 25.97 6.20 -0.81
N GLY A 111 26.31 4.92 -0.61
CA GLY A 111 26.98 4.44 0.60
C GLY A 111 26.08 4.26 1.83
N TYR A 112 24.79 4.61 1.77
CA TYR A 112 23.86 4.31 2.86
C TYR A 112 23.58 2.80 2.93
N VAL A 113 23.74 2.22 4.11
CA VAL A 113 23.47 0.81 4.38
C VAL A 113 22.28 0.72 5.33
N LEU A 114 21.22 0.07 4.86
CA LEU A 114 20.05 -0.21 5.67
C LEU A 114 20.31 -1.48 6.50
N ASP A 115 20.52 -1.32 7.80
CA ASP A 115 20.73 -2.44 8.72
C ASP A 115 19.42 -3.10 9.17
N ASP A 116 19.53 -4.30 9.73
CA ASP A 116 18.37 -5.08 10.17
C ASP A 116 17.69 -4.49 11.41
N ALA A 117 18.42 -3.73 12.24
CA ALA A 117 17.84 -3.06 13.40
C ALA A 117 16.87 -1.95 12.98
N GLU A 118 17.22 -1.18 11.96
CA GLU A 118 16.35 -0.17 11.36
C GLU A 118 15.16 -0.82 10.66
N LYS A 119 15.34 -1.92 9.91
CA LYS A 119 14.20 -2.67 9.34
C LYS A 119 13.24 -3.14 10.42
N GLN A 120 13.76 -3.73 11.50
CA GLN A 120 12.96 -4.20 12.62
C GLN A 120 12.18 -3.05 13.27
N LYS A 121 12.84 -1.91 13.49
CA LYS A 121 12.18 -0.70 14.01
C LYS A 121 11.04 -0.24 13.11
N ARG A 122 11.19 -0.28 11.78
CA ARG A 122 10.11 0.10 10.86
C ARG A 122 8.95 -0.90 10.89
N ILE A 123 9.25 -2.19 11.06
CA ILE A 123 8.22 -3.21 11.27
C ILE A 123 7.39 -2.88 12.51
N ASP A 124 8.04 -2.63 13.63
CA ASP A 124 7.34 -2.42 14.91
C ASP A 124 6.61 -1.07 14.98
N LEU A 125 7.13 -0.03 14.34
CA LEU A 125 6.53 1.31 14.37
C LEU A 125 5.44 1.55 13.32
N TYR A 126 5.52 0.89 12.16
CA TYR A 126 4.66 1.23 11.02
C TYR A 126 3.88 0.04 10.47
N TYR A 127 4.54 -1.11 10.28
CA TYR A 127 3.88 -2.30 9.70
C TYR A 127 2.93 -2.95 10.70
N ARG A 128 3.44 -3.30 11.89
CA ARG A 128 2.68 -4.02 12.91
C ARG A 128 1.43 -3.24 13.34
N PRO A 129 1.50 -1.93 13.66
CA PRO A 129 0.30 -1.18 14.04
C PRO A 129 -0.76 -1.11 12.94
N TYR A 130 -0.35 -0.98 11.66
CA TYR A 130 -1.30 -0.97 10.54
C TYR A 130 -2.07 -2.30 10.44
N TYR A 131 -1.35 -3.41 10.53
CA TYR A 131 -1.96 -4.74 10.43
C TYR A 131 -2.73 -5.16 11.67
N GLU A 132 -2.33 -4.71 12.86
CA GLU A 132 -3.12 -4.90 14.10
C GLU A 132 -4.48 -4.22 13.99
N GLU A 133 -4.54 -2.97 13.52
CA GLU A 133 -5.80 -2.28 13.26
C GLU A 133 -6.61 -3.00 12.17
N LEU A 134 -5.98 -3.38 11.06
CA LEU A 134 -6.66 -4.07 9.97
C LEU A 134 -7.31 -5.38 10.44
N HIS A 135 -6.59 -6.18 11.22
CA HIS A 135 -7.12 -7.41 11.80
C HIS A 135 -8.24 -7.12 12.81
N GLN A 136 -8.08 -6.12 13.67
CA GLN A 136 -9.14 -5.73 14.60
C GLN A 136 -10.43 -5.36 13.86
N GLN A 137 -10.36 -4.58 12.78
CA GLN A 137 -11.55 -4.23 12.00
C GLN A 137 -12.14 -5.46 11.28
N ILE A 138 -11.31 -6.37 10.77
CA ILE A 138 -11.77 -7.64 10.18
C ILE A 138 -12.54 -8.47 11.22
N ASP A 139 -12.00 -8.63 12.42
CA ASP A 139 -12.63 -9.40 13.50
C ASP A 139 -13.98 -8.78 13.92
N LEU A 140 -14.04 -7.45 14.04
CA LEU A 140 -15.29 -6.73 14.32
C LEU A 140 -16.34 -6.91 13.20
N ALA A 141 -15.91 -6.86 11.94
CA ALA A 141 -16.79 -7.08 10.79
C ALA A 141 -17.32 -8.53 10.76
N LEU A 142 -16.46 -9.52 11.02
CA LEU A 142 -16.85 -10.92 11.12
C LEU A 142 -17.85 -11.15 12.26
N ALA A 143 -17.60 -10.56 13.44
CA ALA A 143 -18.52 -10.65 14.57
C ALA A 143 -19.90 -10.04 14.27
N LYS A 144 -19.96 -8.93 13.53
CA LYS A 144 -21.21 -8.22 13.20
C LYS A 144 -21.97 -8.82 12.02
N PHE A 145 -21.27 -9.24 10.97
CA PHE A 145 -21.88 -9.59 9.68
C PHE A 145 -21.69 -11.06 9.28
N GLY A 146 -20.86 -11.82 10.00
CA GLY A 146 -20.49 -13.20 9.66
C GLY A 146 -19.66 -13.35 8.39
N ARG A 147 -19.22 -12.23 7.79
CA ARG A 147 -18.36 -12.17 6.60
C ARG A 147 -17.76 -10.77 6.45
N VAL A 148 -16.65 -10.66 5.74
CA VAL A 148 -16.08 -9.35 5.36
C VAL A 148 -15.31 -9.42 4.04
N LEU A 149 -15.44 -8.36 3.25
CA LEU A 149 -14.65 -8.10 2.05
C LEU A 149 -13.52 -7.12 2.40
N LEU A 150 -12.27 -7.57 2.24
CA LEU A 150 -11.11 -6.69 2.28
C LEU A 150 -10.79 -6.17 0.88
N TRP A 151 -11.01 -4.89 0.68
CA TRP A 151 -10.75 -4.17 -0.56
C TRP A 151 -9.40 -3.46 -0.49
N ASP A 152 -8.44 -3.88 -1.30
CA ASP A 152 -7.12 -3.24 -1.30
C ASP A 152 -7.04 -2.19 -2.42
N ALA A 153 -7.06 -0.94 -1.99
CA ALA A 153 -7.16 0.25 -2.82
C ALA A 153 -5.79 0.69 -3.29
N HIS A 154 -5.58 0.65 -4.60
CA HIS A 154 -4.31 0.97 -5.22
C HIS A 154 -4.43 1.75 -6.54
N SER A 155 -3.40 2.51 -6.85
CA SER A 155 -3.15 3.07 -8.18
C SER A 155 -1.71 2.79 -8.60
N ILE A 156 -1.45 2.89 -9.90
CA ILE A 156 -0.10 2.74 -10.44
C ILE A 156 0.02 3.63 -11.68
N LYS A 157 1.22 4.14 -11.95
CA LYS A 157 1.50 4.78 -13.24
C LYS A 157 1.13 3.81 -14.36
N ARG A 158 0.52 4.35 -15.43
CA ARG A 158 0.07 3.56 -16.59
C ARG A 158 1.16 2.64 -17.15
N HIS A 159 2.40 3.12 -17.17
CA HIS A 159 3.54 2.38 -17.70
C HIS A 159 4.68 2.35 -16.70
N VAL A 160 5.04 1.14 -16.26
CA VAL A 160 6.18 0.88 -15.38
C VAL A 160 6.80 -0.45 -15.80
N GLN A 161 7.83 -0.39 -16.65
CA GLN A 161 8.38 -1.56 -17.35
C GLN A 161 8.92 -2.66 -16.42
N SER A 162 9.44 -2.28 -15.25
CA SER A 162 10.11 -3.17 -14.30
C SER A 162 9.18 -4.09 -13.50
N ILE A 163 7.90 -3.72 -13.34
CA ILE A 163 6.92 -4.42 -12.50
C ILE A 163 5.69 -4.88 -13.28
N GLN A 164 5.52 -4.41 -14.52
CA GLN A 164 4.54 -4.96 -15.46
C GLN A 164 5.11 -6.23 -16.10
N ALA A 165 4.28 -7.27 -16.23
CA ALA A 165 4.64 -8.40 -17.07
C ALA A 165 4.78 -7.90 -18.52
N ALA A 166 5.76 -8.41 -19.27
CA ALA A 166 5.88 -8.13 -20.70
C ALA A 166 4.54 -8.46 -21.37
N SER A 167 3.82 -7.43 -21.77
CA SER A 167 2.54 -7.63 -22.44
C SER A 167 2.79 -7.80 -23.94
N PRO A 168 2.22 -8.83 -24.60
CA PRO A 168 2.16 -8.83 -26.06
C PRO A 168 1.39 -7.58 -26.53
N ALA A 169 1.73 -7.08 -27.71
CA ALA A 169 1.13 -5.87 -28.26
C ALA A 169 -0.41 -5.95 -28.25
N PHE A 170 -1.07 -5.02 -27.53
CA PHE A 170 -2.52 -4.96 -27.43
C PHE A 170 -3.14 -4.33 -28.69
N THR A 171 -4.28 -4.86 -29.13
CA THR A 171 -5.07 -4.28 -30.23
C THR A 171 -6.11 -3.28 -29.70
N ALA A 172 -6.59 -2.39 -30.57
CA ALA A 172 -7.47 -1.29 -30.21
C ALA A 172 -8.80 -1.71 -29.52
N ALA A 173 -9.21 -2.97 -29.64
CA ALA A 173 -10.42 -3.50 -28.99
C ALA A 173 -10.28 -3.67 -27.47
N GLN A 174 -9.06 -3.68 -26.91
CA GLN A 174 -8.81 -3.84 -25.47
C GLN A 174 -8.64 -2.50 -24.73
N LEU A 175 -8.71 -1.37 -25.45
CA LEU A 175 -8.46 -0.03 -24.92
C LEU A 175 -9.60 0.53 -24.05
N GLN A 176 -10.77 -0.13 -24.01
CA GLN A 176 -11.92 0.32 -23.22
C GLN A 176 -11.98 -0.29 -21.80
N GLU A 177 -11.12 -1.25 -21.47
CA GLU A 177 -11.10 -1.94 -20.17
C GLU A 177 -9.93 -1.54 -19.22
N PHE A 178 -9.02 -0.67 -19.65
CA PHE A 178 -7.76 -0.40 -18.91
C PHE A 178 -7.58 1.06 -18.45
N MET A 179 -8.57 1.63 -17.75
CA MET A 179 -8.29 2.64 -16.73
C MET A 179 -7.92 1.90 -15.43
N GLN A 180 -6.68 1.43 -15.31
CA GLN A 180 -6.22 0.73 -14.11
C GLN A 180 -5.90 1.74 -12.97
N CYS A 181 -6.93 2.15 -12.25
CA CYS A 181 -6.86 2.00 -10.80
C CYS A 181 -6.87 0.47 -10.58
N SER A 182 -5.86 -0.14 -10.00
CA SER A 182 -5.87 -1.60 -9.85
C SER A 182 -6.87 -1.97 -8.76
N LEU A 183 -8.15 -2.09 -9.13
CA LEU A 183 -9.24 -2.57 -8.29
C LEU A 183 -8.98 -4.05 -8.00
N ARG A 184 -8.27 -4.37 -6.91
CA ARG A 184 -8.07 -5.75 -6.46
C ARG A 184 -8.88 -6.01 -5.19
N CYS A 185 -9.97 -6.75 -5.34
CA CYS A 185 -10.50 -7.55 -4.24
C CYS A 185 -9.43 -8.57 -3.86
N ARG A 186 -8.94 -8.53 -2.62
CA ARG A 186 -7.90 -9.47 -2.18
C ARG A 186 -8.46 -10.74 -1.60
N ARG A 187 -9.43 -10.62 -0.69
CA ARG A 187 -9.95 -11.75 0.08
C ARG A 187 -11.36 -11.44 0.60
N THR A 188 -12.21 -12.46 0.51
CA THR A 188 -13.45 -12.54 1.28
C THR A 188 -13.17 -13.47 2.46
N PHE A 189 -13.53 -13.05 3.67
CA PHE A 189 -13.45 -13.84 4.90
C PHE A 189 -14.86 -14.25 5.32
N THR A 190 -15.00 -15.47 5.85
CA THR A 190 -16.24 -16.09 6.31
C THR A 190 -16.01 -16.70 7.68
#